data_AF-A0A355BLQ0-F1
#
_entry.id   AF-A0A355BLQ0-F1
#
_cell.length_a   1.000
_cell.length_b   1.000
_cell.length_c   1.000
_cell.angle_alpha   90.00
_cell.angle_beta   90.00
_cell.angle_gamma   90.00
#
_symmetry.space_group_name_H-M   'P 1'
#
loop_
_entity.id
_entity.type
_entity.pdbx_description
1 polymer ?
#
loop_
_entity_poly.entity_id
_entity_poly.type
_entity_poly.pdbx_seq_one_letter_code
_entity_poly.pdbx_strand_id
1 'polypeptide(L)'
;EEHEQSYQQDENPRYHTRIVAQLRQRTSGSLLLLGSATPSLETYTASETSKCERLELTTRVSERPLPPVRVVDMREELRAGHKGLLSRRLEYALEECLGRKEQAIILLNRRGF
;
A
#
# COMPACT_ATOMS: atom_id res chain seq x y z
N GLU A 1 6.35 -0.36 -9.18
CA GLU A 1 4.88 -0.41 -9.32
C GLU A 1 4.35 0.96 -9.71
N GLU A 2 3.29 1.08 -10.52
CA GLU A 2 2.86 2.37 -11.10
C GLU A 2 2.64 3.48 -10.06
N HIS A 3 2.20 3.13 -8.85
CA HIS A 3 1.89 4.06 -7.77
C HIS A 3 3.11 4.54 -6.97
N GLU A 4 4.31 4.04 -7.26
CA GLU A 4 5.51 4.38 -6.49
C GLU A 4 5.93 5.85 -6.69
N GLN A 5 6.25 6.50 -5.57
CA GLN A 5 6.78 7.87 -5.54
C GLN A 5 8.16 7.99 -6.19
N SER A 6 8.92 6.89 -6.29
CA SER A 6 10.22 6.84 -6.98
C SER A 6 10.14 7.25 -8.45
N TYR A 7 8.94 7.22 -9.04
CA TYR A 7 8.68 7.68 -10.41
C TYR A 7 8.40 9.17 -10.53
N GLN A 8 8.51 9.93 -9.44
CA GLN A 8 8.47 11.38 -9.44
C GLN A 8 9.88 11.94 -9.24
N GLN A 9 10.33 12.74 -10.20
CA GLN A 9 11.58 13.49 -10.11
C GLN A 9 11.28 14.91 -9.62
N ASP A 10 11.71 15.21 -8.41
CA ASP A 10 11.49 16.53 -7.78
C ASP A 10 12.61 17.55 -8.13
N GLU A 11 13.77 17.07 -8.56
CA GLU A 11 14.88 17.88 -9.07
C GLU A 11 14.70 18.25 -10.54
N ASN A 12 15.41 19.29 -11.01
CA ASN A 12 15.31 19.70 -12.41
C ASN A 12 16.10 18.79 -13.35
N PRO A 13 15.52 18.36 -14.49
CA PRO A 13 14.15 18.65 -14.93
C PRO A 13 13.11 17.82 -14.15
N ARG A 14 12.04 18.47 -13.69
CA ARG A 14 10.94 17.82 -12.97
C ARG A 14 10.03 17.08 -13.93
N TYR A 15 9.77 15.80 -13.66
CA TYR A 15 8.81 15.01 -14.42
C TYR A 15 8.29 13.85 -13.59
N HIS A 16 7.19 13.27 -14.07
CA HIS A 16 6.70 11.99 -13.58
C HIS A 16 6.86 10.95 -14.69
N THR A 17 7.60 9.87 -14.40
CA THR A 17 7.93 8.82 -15.37
C THR A 17 6.69 8.22 -16.03
N ARG A 18 5.56 8.13 -15.31
CA ARG A 18 4.27 7.68 -15.86
C ARG A 18 3.79 8.55 -17.01
N ILE A 19 3.87 9.87 -16.87
CA ILE A 19 3.48 10.82 -17.91
C ILE A 19 4.43 10.71 -19.12
N VAL A 20 5.73 10.59 -18.86
CA VAL A 20 6.72 10.37 -19.92
C VAL A 20 6.45 9.06 -20.67
N ALA A 21 6.11 7.98 -19.96
CA ALA A 21 5.77 6.70 -20.57
C ALA A 21 4.50 6.80 -21.44
N GLN A 22 3.47 7.52 -20.99
CA GLN A 22 2.26 7.78 -21.79
C GLN A 22 2.57 8.60 -23.05
N LEU A 23 3.42 9.62 -22.96
CA LEU A 23 3.85 10.39 -24.11
C LEU A 23 4.62 9.51 -25.11
N ARG A 24 5.55 8.69 -24.63
CA ARG A 24 6.29 7.74 -25.47
C ARG A 24 5.33 6.78 -26.18
N GLN A 25 4.37 6.23 -25.45
CA GLN A 25 3.35 5.33 -25.99
C GLN A 25 2.55 5.96 -27.13
N ARG A 26 2.14 7.22 -26.98
CA ARG A 26 1.41 7.96 -28.02
C ARG A 26 2.25 8.19 -29.27
N THR A 27 3.53 8.53 -29.11
CA THR A 27 4.42 8.82 -30.24
C THR A 27 4.85 7.55 -30.98
N SER A 28 5.04 6.43 -30.27
CA SER A 28 5.49 5.17 -30.87
C SER A 28 4.35 4.28 -31.34
N GLY A 29 3.11 4.51 -30.89
CA GLY A 29 1.98 3.61 -31.09
C GLY A 29 2.11 2.28 -30.33
N SER A 30 3.00 2.20 -29.32
CA SER A 30 3.19 0.97 -28.54
C SER A 30 2.04 0.72 -27.56
N LEU A 31 2.07 -0.42 -26.88
CA LEU A 31 1.23 -0.69 -25.71
C LEU A 31 1.94 -0.22 -24.44
N LEU A 32 1.21 0.41 -23.51
CA LEU A 32 1.69 0.75 -22.17
C LEU A 32 0.88 -0.03 -21.14
N LEU A 33 1.57 -0.87 -20.36
CA LEU A 33 0.96 -1.62 -19.27
C LEU A 33 1.34 -0.97 -17.93
N LEU A 34 0.32 -0.60 -17.14
CA LEU A 34 0.50 -0.03 -15.81
C LEU A 34 0.12 -1.09 -14.76
N GLY A 35 1.14 -1.75 -14.20
CA GLY A 35 0.96 -2.76 -13.15
C GLY A 35 0.96 -2.16 -11.76
N SER A 36 -0.06 -2.46 -10.96
CA SER A 36 -0.13 -2.07 -9.55
C SER A 36 -1.11 -2.96 -8.78
N ALA A 37 -0.74 -3.35 -7.55
CA ALA A 37 -1.67 -3.94 -6.59
C ALA A 37 -2.48 -2.88 -5.83
N THR A 38 -1.95 -1.65 -5.75
CA THR A 38 -2.54 -0.47 -5.09
C THR A 38 -2.43 0.72 -6.06
N PRO A 39 -3.26 0.80 -7.11
CA PRO A 39 -3.13 1.81 -8.15
C PRO A 39 -3.21 3.23 -7.57
N SER A 40 -2.49 4.18 -8.20
CA SER A 40 -2.67 5.59 -7.88
C SER A 40 -4.11 6.02 -8.09
N LEU A 41 -4.59 7.04 -7.37
CA LEU A 41 -5.97 7.51 -7.50
C LEU A 41 -6.26 8.01 -8.93
N GLU A 42 -5.26 8.62 -9.57
CA GLU A 42 -5.30 9.10 -10.93
C GLU A 42 -5.49 7.95 -11.93
N THR A 43 -4.69 6.88 -11.79
CA THR A 43 -4.77 5.70 -12.67
C THR A 43 -6.06 4.93 -12.42
N TYR A 44 -6.49 4.79 -11.16
CA TYR A 44 -7.78 4.19 -10.83
C TYR A 44 -8.93 4.94 -11.49
N THR A 45 -8.98 6.28 -11.33
CA THR A 45 -10.01 7.12 -11.95
C THR A 45 -9.97 7.09 -13.49
N ALA A 46 -8.78 7.04 -14.08
CA ALA A 46 -8.64 6.90 -15.54
C ALA A 46 -9.21 5.58 -16.05
N SER A 47 -9.09 4.51 -15.27
CA SER A 47 -9.65 3.19 -15.60
C SER A 47 -11.17 3.15 -15.47
N GLU A 48 -11.74 3.81 -14.45
CA GLU A 48 -13.20 3.95 -14.28
C GLU A 48 -13.84 4.80 -15.40
N THR A 49 -13.12 5.79 -15.92
CA THR A 49 -13.61 6.70 -16.98
C THR A 49 -13.33 6.20 -18.40
N SER A 50 -12.97 4.92 -18.57
CA SER A 50 -12.64 4.29 -19.88
C SER A 50 -11.50 4.97 -20.66
N LYS A 51 -10.67 5.77 -19.99
CA LYS A 51 -9.45 6.36 -20.57
C LYS A 51 -8.28 5.37 -20.56
N CYS A 52 -8.38 4.33 -19.74
CA CYS A 52 -7.44 3.23 -19.61
C CYS A 52 -8.25 1.93 -19.47
N GLU A 53 -7.86 0.88 -20.17
CA GLU A 53 -8.49 -0.43 -20.00
C GLU A 53 -8.04 -1.06 -18.69
N ARG A 54 -8.98 -1.58 -17.89
CA ARG A 54 -8.69 -2.22 -16.60
C ARG A 54 -8.64 -3.73 -16.77
N LEU A 55 -7.47 -4.32 -16.49
CA LEU A 55 -7.29 -5.77 -16.44
C LEU A 55 -7.03 -6.18 -14.99
N GLU A 56 -7.89 -7.03 -14.42
CA GLU A 56 -7.82 -7.44 -13.02
C GLU A 56 -7.40 -8.91 -12.88
N LEU A 57 -6.52 -9.17 -11.91
CA LEU A 57 -6.21 -10.51 -11.44
C LEU A 57 -6.93 -10.72 -10.10
N THR A 58 -8.09 -11.38 -10.12
CA THR A 58 -8.98 -11.53 -8.96
C THR A 58 -8.55 -12.65 -8.00
N THR A 59 -7.64 -13.52 -8.44
CA THR A 59 -7.15 -14.67 -7.66
C THR A 59 -5.71 -14.48 -7.21
N ARG A 60 -5.41 -14.85 -5.96
CA ARG A 60 -4.04 -14.84 -5.43
C ARG A 60 -3.23 -15.98 -6.01
N VAL A 61 -1.91 -15.77 -6.11
CA VAL A 61 -0.95 -16.83 -6.45
C VAL A 61 -1.16 -18.01 -5.49
N SER A 62 -1.37 -19.20 -6.06
CA SER A 62 -1.59 -20.44 -5.33
C SER A 62 -2.78 -20.41 -4.35
N GLU A 63 -3.80 -19.58 -4.61
CA GLU A 63 -5.04 -19.49 -3.81
C GLU A 63 -4.80 -19.25 -2.31
N ARG A 64 -3.67 -18.64 -1.95
CA ARG A 64 -3.29 -18.42 -0.55
C ARG A 64 -4.29 -17.48 0.13
N PRO A 65 -4.86 -17.85 1.29
CA PRO A 65 -5.80 -17.00 2.01
C PRO A 65 -5.09 -15.74 2.55
N LEU A 66 -5.88 -14.71 2.81
CA LEU A 66 -5.42 -13.53 3.56
C LEU A 66 -5.06 -13.93 5.00
N PRO A 67 -4.03 -13.29 5.60
CA PRO A 67 -3.76 -13.50 7.02
C PRO A 67 -4.93 -12.98 7.86
N PRO A 68 -5.20 -13.58 9.04
CA PRO A 68 -6.24 -13.11 9.92
C PRO A 68 -5.92 -11.71 10.45
N VAL A 69 -6.86 -10.78 10.28
CA VAL A 69 -6.75 -9.41 10.79
C VAL A 69 -7.63 -9.23 12.02
N ARG A 70 -7.19 -8.38 12.95
CA ARG A 70 -7.96 -7.97 14.13
C ARG A 70 -7.89 -6.46 14.26
N VAL A 71 -9.05 -5.83 14.36
CA VAL A 71 -9.18 -4.41 14.69
C VAL A 71 -9.41 -4.33 16.20
N VAL A 72 -8.60 -3.54 16.89
CA VAL A 72 -8.70 -3.33 18.35
C VAL A 72 -9.10 -1.89 18.60
N ASP A 73 -10.15 -1.69 19.40
CA ASP A 73 -10.58 -0.35 19.81
C ASP A 73 -9.82 0.09 21.06
N MET A 74 -8.87 1.01 20.88
CA MET A 74 -8.07 1.55 21.98
C MET A 74 -8.90 2.36 22.99
N ARG A 75 -10.12 2.77 22.66
CA ARG A 75 -11.03 3.45 23.61
C ARG A 75 -11.56 2.47 24.65
N GLU A 76 -11.78 1.21 24.27
CA GLU A 76 -12.20 0.16 25.20
C GLU A 76 -11.07 -0.21 26.16
N GLU A 77 -9.84 -0.32 25.64
CA GLU A 77 -8.62 -0.49 26.44
C GLU A 77 -8.52 0.61 27.51
N LEU A 78 -8.69 1.88 27.11
CA LEU A 78 -8.65 3.03 28.02
C LEU A 78 -9.76 2.96 29.09
N ARG A 79 -11.00 2.63 28.70
CA ARG A 79 -12.12 2.45 29.65
C ARG A 79 -11.86 1.32 30.64
N ALA A 80 -11.18 0.26 30.20
CA ALA A 80 -10.76 -0.86 31.04
C ALA A 80 -9.49 -0.56 31.89
N GLY A 81 -9.07 0.71 31.94
CA GLY A 81 -7.94 1.17 32.74
C GLY A 81 -6.57 0.95 32.10
N HIS A 82 -6.49 0.46 30.85
CA HIS A 82 -5.25 0.31 30.12
C HIS A 82 -4.82 1.64 29.51
N LYS A 83 -3.72 2.22 30.00
CA LYS A 83 -3.19 3.52 29.52
C LYS A 83 -1.96 3.38 28.61
N GLY A 84 -1.64 2.15 28.20
CA GLY A 84 -0.52 1.85 27.32
C GLY A 84 -0.73 2.36 25.89
N LEU A 85 0.38 2.60 25.19
CA LEU A 85 0.36 3.00 23.77
C LEU A 85 -0.06 1.86 22.84
N LEU A 86 0.20 0.62 23.26
CA LEU A 86 -0.19 -0.59 22.55
C LEU A 86 -1.35 -1.26 23.29
N SER A 87 -2.27 -1.88 22.56
CA SER A 87 -3.30 -2.71 23.20
C SER A 87 -2.65 -3.91 23.91
N ARG A 88 -3.26 -4.40 25.00
CA ARG A 88 -2.79 -5.61 25.69
C ARG A 88 -2.66 -6.79 24.73
N ARG A 89 -3.57 -6.88 23.76
CA ARG A 89 -3.54 -7.92 22.72
C ARG A 89 -2.31 -7.82 21.82
N LEU A 90 -1.93 -6.61 21.42
CA LEU A 90 -0.73 -6.40 20.61
C LEU A 90 0.53 -6.67 21.44
N GLU A 91 0.58 -6.23 22.69
CA GLU A 91 1.69 -6.52 23.62
C GLU A 91 1.91 -8.04 23.75
N TYR A 92 0.86 -8.80 24.04
CA TYR A 92 0.92 -10.25 24.11
C TYR A 92 1.38 -10.90 22.79
N ALA A 93 0.87 -10.43 21.66
CA ALA A 93 1.28 -10.95 20.35
C ALA A 93 2.76 -10.68 20.04
N LEU A 94 3.28 -9.54 20.47
CA LEU A 94 4.71 -9.20 20.33
C LEU A 94 5.57 -10.08 21.24
N GLU A 95 5.16 -10.30 22.48
CA GLU A 95 5.86 -11.20 23.42
C GLU A 95 5.93 -12.63 22.88
N GLU A 96 4.82 -13.16 22.36
CA GLU A 96 4.77 -14.47 21.70
C GLU A 96 5.71 -14.56 20.50
N CYS A 97 5.67 -13.56 19.62
CA CYS A 97 6.52 -13.50 18.42
C CYS A 97 8.01 -13.48 18.78
N LEU A 98 8.40 -12.61 19.71
CA LEU A 98 9.79 -12.50 20.17
C LEU A 98 10.23 -13.74 20.97
N GLY A 99 9.33 -14.35 21.74
CA GLY A 99 9.57 -15.61 22.45
C GLY A 99 9.89 -16.77 21.51
N ARG A 100 9.32 -16.76 20.30
CA ARG A 100 9.62 -17.71 19.21
C ARG A 100 10.89 -17.36 18.43
N LYS A 101 11.60 -16.29 18.81
CA LYS A 101 12.76 -15.73 18.08
C LYS A 101 12.39 -15.28 16.66
N GLU A 102 11.14 -14.87 16.45
CA GLU A 102 10.66 -14.31 15.20
C GLU A 102 10.78 -12.77 15.23
N GLN A 103 10.44 -12.13 14.11
CA GLN A 103 10.49 -10.68 13.97
C GLN A 103 9.09 -10.10 13.76
N ALA A 104 8.83 -8.99 14.44
CA ALA A 104 7.62 -8.19 14.26
C ALA A 104 7.98 -6.84 13.63
N ILE A 105 7.12 -6.35 12.74
CA ILE A 105 7.22 -5.01 12.15
C ILE A 105 6.09 -4.16 12.73
N ILE A 106 6.45 -3.04 13.35
CA ILE A 106 5.49 -2.03 13.82
C ILE A 106 5.58 -0.83 12.90
N LEU A 107 4.48 -0.52 12.20
CA LEU A 107 4.37 0.64 11.34
C LEU A 107 3.83 1.82 12.14
N LEU A 108 4.57 2.93 12.14
CA LEU A 108 4.17 4.19 12.76
C LEU A 108 4.10 5.29 11.70
N ASN A 109 3.28 6.31 11.95
CA ASN A 109 3.21 7.47 11.07
C ASN A 109 4.58 8.17 10.98
N ARG A 110 4.88 8.76 9.82
CA ARG A 110 6.09 9.57 9.65
C ARG A 110 6.02 10.80 10.55
N ARG A 111 7.11 11.15 11.23
CA ARG A 111 7.19 12.36 12.07
C ARG A 111 6.95 13.62 11.22
N GLY A 112 6.13 14.55 11.72
CA GLY A 112 5.85 15.83 11.05
C GLY A 112 4.58 15.88 10.19
N PHE A 113 3.71 14.87 10.31
CA PHE A 113 2.33 14.89 9.83
C PHE A 113 1.35 15.02 11.00
#